data_AF-A0A2E0TBS5-F1
#
_entry.id   AF-A0A2E0TBS5-F1
#
_cell.length_a   1.000
_cell.length_b   1.000
_cell.length_c   1.000
_cell.angle_alpha   90.00
_cell.angle_beta   90.00
_cell.angle_gamma   90.00
#
_symmetry.space_group_name_H-M   'P 1'
#
loop_
_entity.id
_entity.type
_entity.pdbx_description
1 polymer ?
#
loop_
_entity_poly.entity_id
_entity_poly.type
_entity_poly.pdbx_seq_one_letter_code
_entity_poly.pdbx_strand_id
1 'polypeptide(L)'
;MGSCAAECPAPNTDCSGVCTNTDTDPAHCGACGTTCAAGEFCSAGSCTPECPAPNTDCSGVCTNTDIDPAHCGACGTTCAMDEACVVGECTPLDLGFDGTTGDTWEMVGTSPVRGLQSWVPRGQTHMYAASGTTVHRWSLATQTWETIADAPNSFGSFAAPTLSGGAIWGITMPSVSRWDIAGSSWTTPRTDVMGSNTSAQNATDRAGRIWSYNGSNQLVRYDPSTDTLEYFPTGVSATTQTRVVYDPTTDSIFFGGAFSTPLYRWDIATSTLDSSLAALPETNLSDAMCSDHSGHIYAALGCGGSTVWQYDIEADSWSQIPDYPTDHGCNTSCSVHEDGWLYMTDLGGQPMYRLPLF
;
A
#
# COMPACT_ATOMS: atom_id res chain seq x y z
N MET A 1 16.69 49.49 2.20
CA MET A 1 15.85 48.38 2.68
C MET A 1 15.08 47.88 1.48
N GLY A 2 15.48 46.76 0.88
CA GLY A 2 14.74 46.14 -0.21
C GLY A 2 13.73 45.18 0.41
N SER A 3 12.45 45.53 0.40
CA SER A 3 11.40 44.57 0.70
C SER A 3 11.31 43.62 -0.49
N CYS A 4 11.58 42.34 -0.27
CA CYS A 4 11.09 41.31 -1.18
C CYS A 4 9.56 41.38 -1.09
N ALA A 5 8.92 42.02 -2.07
CA ALA A 5 7.49 41.81 -2.25
C ALA A 5 7.33 40.32 -2.56
N ALA A 6 6.69 39.59 -1.66
CA ALA A 6 6.34 38.19 -1.87
C ALA A 6 5.23 38.17 -2.93
N GLU A 7 5.62 38.20 -4.20
CA GLU A 7 4.69 38.04 -5.31
C GLU A 7 4.22 36.58 -5.31
N CYS A 8 2.90 36.39 -5.27
CA CYS A 8 2.33 35.06 -5.33
C CYS A 8 2.61 34.43 -6.71
N PRO A 9 3.09 33.17 -6.76
CA PRO A 9 3.28 32.50 -8.02
C PRO A 9 1.94 32.31 -8.72
N ALA A 10 1.88 32.68 -10.00
CA ALA A 10 0.70 32.50 -10.83
C ALA A 10 0.25 31.02 -10.81
N PRO A 11 -1.07 30.73 -10.77
CA PRO A 11 -2.19 31.67 -10.95
C PRO A 11 -2.68 32.36 -9.66
N ASN A 12 -1.95 32.30 -8.55
CA ASN A 12 -2.44 32.77 -7.26
C ASN A 12 -2.35 34.30 -7.11
N THR A 13 -3.33 34.89 -6.42
CA THR A 13 -3.40 36.31 -6.05
C THR A 13 -3.12 36.48 -4.56
N ASP A 14 -2.42 37.55 -4.17
CA ASP A 14 -2.21 37.89 -2.76
C ASP A 14 -3.50 38.42 -2.12
N CYS A 15 -4.12 37.60 -1.27
CA CYS A 15 -5.28 37.94 -0.48
C CYS A 15 -4.88 38.22 0.98
N SER A 16 -4.33 39.41 1.22
CA SER A 16 -3.90 39.89 2.55
C SER A 16 -2.76 39.07 3.20
N GLY A 17 -1.74 38.74 2.40
CA GLY A 17 -0.58 37.95 2.80
C GLY A 17 -0.71 36.45 2.54
N VAL A 18 -1.82 36.00 1.95
CA VAL A 18 -2.10 34.59 1.61
C VAL A 18 -2.31 34.45 0.11
N CYS A 19 -1.43 33.68 -0.54
CA CYS A 19 -1.58 33.36 -1.95
C CYS A 19 -2.75 32.42 -2.17
N THR A 20 -3.77 32.92 -2.86
CA THR A 20 -5.04 32.23 -3.07
C THR A 20 -5.37 32.15 -4.55
N ASN A 21 -5.87 31.01 -5.01
CA ASN A 21 -6.35 30.86 -6.38
C ASN A 21 -7.79 31.39 -6.50
N THR A 22 -7.94 32.64 -6.93
CA THR A 22 -9.25 33.29 -7.08
C THR A 22 -10.13 32.65 -8.16
N ASP A 23 -9.60 31.76 -9.00
CA ASP A 23 -10.39 31.09 -10.02
C ASP A 23 -11.13 29.86 -9.50
N THR A 24 -10.74 29.35 -8.32
CA THR A 24 -11.23 28.08 -7.77
C THR A 24 -11.55 28.12 -6.28
N ASP A 25 -11.10 29.13 -5.53
CA ASP A 25 -11.43 29.27 -4.11
C ASP A 25 -12.83 29.91 -3.91
N PRO A 26 -13.81 29.17 -3.38
CA PRO A 26 -15.15 29.71 -3.11
C PRO A 26 -15.18 30.82 -2.05
N ALA A 27 -14.13 31.01 -1.24
CA ALA A 27 -14.02 32.12 -0.31
C ALA A 27 -13.43 33.40 -0.95
N HIS A 28 -12.79 33.29 -2.12
CA HIS A 28 -12.07 34.39 -2.81
C HIS A 28 -12.34 34.40 -4.33
N CYS A 29 -13.56 34.07 -4.75
CA CYS A 29 -13.89 33.82 -6.15
C CYS A 29 -13.92 35.09 -7.01
N GLY A 30 -13.03 35.17 -8.01
CA GLY A 30 -12.85 36.31 -8.91
C GLY A 30 -12.08 37.47 -8.32
N ALA A 31 -12.12 37.65 -7.00
CA ALA A 31 -11.31 38.60 -6.26
C ALA A 31 -11.24 38.24 -4.77
N CYS A 32 -10.17 38.66 -4.10
CA CYS A 32 -9.98 38.44 -2.68
C CYS A 32 -11.17 38.92 -1.84
N GLY A 33 -11.70 38.03 -0.98
CA GLY A 33 -12.83 38.30 -0.08
C GLY A 33 -14.19 38.17 -0.75
N THR A 34 -14.25 37.79 -2.02
CA THR A 34 -15.50 37.51 -2.73
C THR A 34 -15.92 36.08 -2.44
N THR A 35 -16.88 35.89 -1.55
CA THR A 35 -17.36 34.57 -1.15
C THR A 35 -18.58 34.17 -1.98
N CYS A 36 -18.59 32.95 -2.50
CA CYS A 36 -19.75 32.37 -3.16
C CYS A 36 -20.85 32.05 -2.15
N ALA A 37 -22.11 32.05 -2.59
CA ALA A 37 -23.22 31.69 -1.72
C ALA A 37 -23.10 30.22 -1.27
N ALA A 38 -23.81 29.87 -0.18
CA ALA A 38 -23.81 28.49 0.29
C ALA A 38 -24.35 27.56 -0.82
N GLY A 39 -23.54 26.56 -1.20
CA GLY A 39 -23.85 25.62 -2.29
C GLY A 39 -23.40 26.07 -3.68
N GLU A 40 -22.73 27.22 -3.81
CA GLU A 40 -22.10 27.65 -5.06
C GLU A 40 -20.60 27.30 -5.09
N PHE A 41 -20.10 27.04 -6.28
CA PHE A 41 -18.70 26.70 -6.56
C PHE A 41 -18.01 27.85 -7.29
N CYS A 42 -16.72 28.05 -7.03
CA CYS A 42 -15.93 29.00 -7.80
C CYS A 42 -15.40 28.35 -9.08
N SER A 43 -15.73 28.94 -10.23
CA SER A 43 -15.26 28.51 -11.54
C SER A 43 -14.81 29.69 -12.36
N ALA A 44 -13.54 29.70 -12.77
CA ALA A 44 -12.94 30.76 -13.58
C ALA A 44 -13.24 32.16 -13.02
N GLY A 45 -13.21 32.28 -11.69
CA GLY A 45 -13.42 33.54 -10.98
C GLY A 45 -14.88 33.99 -10.89
N SER A 46 -15.83 33.08 -11.12
CA SER A 46 -17.27 33.35 -10.95
C SER A 46 -17.94 32.27 -10.10
N CYS A 47 -18.84 32.69 -9.22
CA CYS A 47 -19.67 31.78 -8.44
C CYS A 47 -20.73 31.16 -9.34
N THR A 48 -20.84 29.85 -9.30
CA THR A 48 -21.74 29.06 -10.14
C THR A 48 -22.50 28.06 -9.27
N PRO A 49 -23.80 27.81 -9.54
CA PRO A 49 -24.59 26.86 -8.77
C PRO A 49 -24.33 25.39 -9.15
N GLU A 50 -23.53 25.15 -10.20
CA GLU A 50 -23.25 23.83 -10.75
C GLU A 50 -21.74 23.59 -10.80
N CYS A 51 -21.32 22.34 -10.65
CA CYS A 51 -19.92 22.00 -10.77
C CYS A 51 -19.39 22.24 -12.18
N PRO A 52 -18.14 22.72 -12.32
CA PRO A 52 -17.53 22.89 -13.64
C PRO A 52 -17.37 21.54 -14.32
N ALA A 53 -17.85 21.41 -15.56
CA ALA A 53 -17.64 20.21 -16.35
C ALA A 53 -16.14 19.85 -16.46
N PRO A 54 -15.76 18.56 -16.43
CA PRO A 54 -16.63 17.37 -16.40
C PRO A 54 -17.09 16.94 -14.99
N ASN A 55 -16.91 17.77 -13.96
CA ASN A 55 -17.15 17.36 -12.59
C ASN A 55 -18.65 17.36 -12.23
N THR A 56 -19.01 16.45 -11.32
CA THR A 56 -20.34 16.33 -10.71
C THR A 56 -20.28 16.78 -9.25
N ASP A 57 -21.34 17.41 -8.75
CA ASP A 57 -21.45 17.77 -7.34
C ASP A 57 -21.69 16.53 -6.47
N CYS A 58 -20.67 16.10 -5.74
CA CYS A 58 -20.71 15.01 -4.78
C CYS A 58 -20.76 15.54 -3.34
N SER A 59 -21.93 16.08 -2.96
CA SER A 59 -22.22 16.61 -1.61
C SER A 59 -21.42 17.87 -1.24
N GLY A 60 -21.33 18.83 -2.16
CA GLY A 60 -20.61 20.09 -2.00
C GLY A 60 -19.14 20.03 -2.43
N VAL A 61 -18.73 18.95 -3.08
CA VAL A 61 -17.38 18.77 -3.64
C VAL A 61 -17.52 18.43 -5.12
N CYS A 62 -16.89 19.22 -5.98
CA CYS A 62 -16.86 18.91 -7.41
C CYS A 62 -15.87 17.80 -7.69
N THR A 63 -16.40 16.66 -8.13
CA THR A 63 -15.64 15.44 -8.35
C THR A 63 -15.78 14.99 -9.80
N ASN A 64 -14.66 14.62 -10.43
CA ASN A 64 -14.71 14.00 -11.75
C ASN A 64 -15.08 12.52 -11.63
N THR A 65 -16.36 12.20 -11.84
CA THR A 65 -16.89 10.84 -11.74
C THR A 65 -16.37 9.92 -12.83
N ASP A 66 -15.70 10.42 -13.86
CA ASP A 66 -15.14 9.58 -14.92
C ASP A 66 -13.80 8.93 -14.54
N ILE A 67 -13.13 9.44 -13.49
CA ILE A 67 -11.79 9.01 -13.09
C ILE A 67 -11.61 8.88 -11.57
N ASP A 68 -12.54 9.36 -10.75
CA ASP A 68 -12.47 9.21 -9.30
C ASP A 68 -12.98 7.82 -8.87
N PRO A 69 -12.11 6.91 -8.38
CA PRO A 69 -12.53 5.59 -7.92
C PRO A 69 -13.46 5.63 -6.70
N ALA A 70 -13.54 6.73 -5.94
CA ALA A 70 -14.50 6.89 -4.85
C ALA A 70 -15.89 7.36 -5.31
N HIS A 71 -16.02 7.83 -6.56
CA HIS A 71 -17.24 8.41 -7.13
C HIS A 71 -17.45 7.99 -8.60
N CYS A 72 -17.10 6.76 -8.96
CA CYS A 72 -17.00 6.31 -10.34
C CYS A 72 -18.37 6.15 -11.02
N GLY A 73 -18.62 6.88 -12.10
CA GLY A 73 -19.88 6.93 -12.83
C GLY A 73 -21.00 7.70 -12.12
N ALA A 74 -21.01 7.72 -10.78
CA ALA A 74 -21.90 8.53 -9.97
C ALA A 74 -21.33 8.76 -8.56
N CYS A 75 -21.74 9.86 -7.92
CA CYS A 75 -21.32 10.19 -6.56
C CYS A 75 -21.59 9.07 -5.54
N GLY A 76 -20.56 8.70 -4.77
CA GLY A 76 -20.61 7.66 -3.76
C GLY A 76 -20.50 6.23 -4.32
N THR A 77 -20.34 6.08 -5.63
CA THR A 77 -20.04 4.79 -6.25
C THR A 77 -18.54 4.53 -6.13
N THR A 78 -18.17 3.63 -5.23
CA THR A 78 -16.76 3.29 -5.00
C THR A 78 -16.40 2.03 -5.77
N CYS A 79 -15.33 2.08 -6.56
CA CYS A 79 -14.75 0.90 -7.20
C CYS A 79 -14.17 -0.06 -6.16
N ALA A 80 -14.07 -1.35 -6.50
CA ALA A 80 -13.39 -2.31 -5.64
C ALA A 80 -11.90 -1.94 -5.48
N MET A 81 -11.22 -2.53 -4.49
CA MET A 81 -9.79 -2.28 -4.22
C MET A 81 -8.87 -2.62 -5.40
N ASP A 82 -9.35 -3.41 -6.36
CA ASP A 82 -8.65 -3.90 -7.54
C ASP A 82 -9.17 -3.27 -8.84
N GLU A 83 -9.94 -2.18 -8.74
CA GLU A 83 -10.54 -1.50 -9.89
C GLU A 83 -10.17 -0.01 -9.92
N ALA A 84 -9.95 0.51 -11.13
CA ALA A 84 -9.86 1.94 -11.39
C ALA A 84 -11.13 2.44 -12.05
N CYS A 85 -11.42 3.72 -11.84
CA CYS A 85 -12.46 4.37 -12.60
C CYS A 85 -11.93 4.79 -13.97
N VAL A 86 -12.48 4.21 -15.03
CA VAL A 86 -12.12 4.51 -16.42
C VAL A 86 -13.38 4.88 -17.18
N VAL A 87 -13.52 6.17 -17.48
CA VAL A 87 -14.67 6.73 -18.22
C VAL A 87 -16.01 6.42 -17.52
N GLY A 88 -16.01 6.52 -16.18
CA GLY A 88 -17.21 6.34 -15.36
C GLY A 88 -17.59 4.89 -15.09
N GLU A 89 -16.73 3.93 -15.45
CA GLU A 89 -16.90 2.52 -15.14
C GLU A 89 -15.73 2.01 -14.31
N CYS A 90 -16.03 1.18 -13.30
CA CYS A 90 -15.01 0.48 -12.55
C CYS A 90 -14.49 -0.67 -13.41
N THR A 91 -13.20 -0.61 -13.72
CA THR A 91 -12.50 -1.60 -14.54
C THR A 91 -11.34 -2.19 -13.74
N PRO A 92 -11.06 -3.50 -13.86
CA PRO A 92 -9.88 -4.10 -13.24
C PRO A 92 -8.62 -3.29 -13.53
N LEU A 93 -7.82 -3.08 -12.49
CA LEU A 93 -6.49 -2.51 -12.61
C LEU A 93 -5.56 -3.56 -13.24
N ASP A 94 -4.70 -3.10 -14.16
CA ASP A 94 -3.48 -3.80 -14.53
C ASP A 94 -2.33 -2.87 -14.17
N LEU A 95 -1.75 -3.08 -12.99
CA LEU A 95 -0.57 -2.38 -12.52
C LEU A 95 0.71 -3.19 -12.80
N GLY A 96 0.64 -4.24 -13.62
CA GLY A 96 1.80 -5.04 -13.97
C GLY A 96 2.88 -4.20 -14.63
N PHE A 97 4.15 -4.51 -14.33
CA PHE A 97 5.25 -3.93 -15.09
C PHE A 97 5.24 -4.55 -16.49
N ASP A 98 4.82 -3.78 -17.48
CA ASP A 98 4.73 -4.21 -18.88
C ASP A 98 5.98 -3.86 -19.70
N GLY A 99 6.94 -3.16 -19.08
CA GLY A 99 8.18 -2.69 -19.71
C GLY A 99 8.01 -1.53 -20.68
N THR A 100 6.84 -0.90 -20.73
CA THR A 100 6.58 0.30 -21.54
C THR A 100 6.81 1.60 -20.77
N THR A 101 6.83 1.50 -19.44
CA THR A 101 7.08 2.58 -18.48
C THR A 101 8.00 2.08 -17.37
N GLY A 102 8.77 2.98 -16.77
CA GLY A 102 9.53 2.68 -15.55
C GLY A 102 10.84 1.93 -15.73
N ASP A 103 11.65 2.29 -16.72
CA ASP A 103 13.00 1.69 -16.90
C ASP A 103 14.02 2.11 -15.83
N THR A 104 13.67 3.07 -14.95
CA THR A 104 14.62 3.66 -14.00
C THR A 104 14.02 3.83 -12.61
N TRP A 105 14.72 3.29 -11.61
CA TRP A 105 14.42 3.50 -10.20
C TRP A 105 14.76 4.93 -9.75
N GLU A 106 13.89 5.50 -8.91
CA GLU A 106 14.05 6.82 -8.31
C GLU A 106 14.32 6.71 -6.82
N MET A 107 15.41 7.32 -6.32
CA MET A 107 15.65 7.41 -4.88
C MET A 107 14.66 8.38 -4.25
N VAL A 108 13.90 7.93 -3.26
CA VAL A 108 12.88 8.75 -2.59
C VAL A 108 13.18 9.04 -1.12
N GLY A 109 14.12 8.33 -0.51
CA GLY A 109 14.52 8.61 0.87
C GLY A 109 15.43 7.56 1.46
N THR A 110 15.48 7.48 2.79
CA THR A 110 16.23 6.46 3.54
C THR A 110 15.29 5.84 4.56
N SER A 111 15.10 4.52 4.51
CA SER A 111 14.19 3.84 5.44
C SER A 111 14.86 3.57 6.80
N PRO A 112 14.29 4.04 7.92
CA PRO A 112 14.83 3.75 9.24
C PRO A 112 14.57 2.30 9.69
N VAL A 113 13.59 1.63 9.06
CA VAL A 113 13.13 0.30 9.45
C VAL A 113 12.99 -0.65 8.28
N ARG A 114 12.80 -1.92 8.64
CA ARG A 114 12.57 -3.04 7.74
C ARG A 114 11.08 -3.40 7.79
N GLY A 115 10.58 -4.16 6.82
CA GLY A 115 9.22 -4.69 6.84
C GLY A 115 8.16 -3.66 6.46
N LEU A 116 8.24 -3.14 5.24
CA LEU A 116 7.17 -2.38 4.60
C LEU A 116 5.90 -3.23 4.46
N GLN A 117 4.74 -2.63 4.72
CA GLN A 117 3.47 -3.24 4.33
C GLN A 117 3.47 -3.57 2.83
N SER A 118 2.85 -4.69 2.44
CA SER A 118 2.88 -5.16 1.05
C SER A 118 2.24 -4.18 0.06
N TRP A 119 1.17 -3.52 0.48
CA TRP A 119 0.25 -2.88 -0.43
C TRP A 119 -0.36 -1.63 0.21
N VAL A 120 -0.59 -0.61 -0.60
CA VAL A 120 -1.09 0.70 -0.21
C VAL A 120 -2.23 1.10 -1.15
N PRO A 121 -3.48 1.21 -0.65
CA PRO A 121 -4.61 1.59 -1.48
C PRO A 121 -4.56 3.06 -1.90
N ARG A 122 -5.24 3.41 -2.99
CA ARG A 122 -5.44 4.80 -3.41
C ARG A 122 -6.06 5.63 -2.30
N GLY A 123 -5.62 6.89 -2.23
CA GLY A 123 -6.07 7.83 -1.22
C GLY A 123 -5.43 7.62 0.16
N GLN A 124 -4.69 6.54 0.38
CA GLN A 124 -3.87 6.40 1.57
C GLN A 124 -2.73 7.42 1.51
N THR A 125 -2.56 8.19 2.57
CA THR A 125 -1.52 9.25 2.62
C THR A 125 -0.17 8.75 3.08
N HIS A 126 -0.13 7.54 3.65
CA HIS A 126 1.05 6.97 4.27
C HIS A 126 1.22 5.48 4.00
N MET A 127 2.47 5.06 3.81
CA MET A 127 2.87 3.65 3.92
C MET A 127 3.38 3.36 5.33
N TYR A 128 3.24 2.13 5.82
CA TYR A 128 3.67 1.77 7.18
C TYR A 128 4.72 0.67 7.15
N ALA A 129 5.61 0.72 8.15
CA ALA A 129 6.65 -0.27 8.35
C ALA A 129 6.83 -0.54 9.84
N ALA A 130 7.16 -1.78 10.20
CA ALA A 130 7.34 -2.19 11.59
C ALA A 130 8.62 -3.02 11.77
N SER A 131 9.36 -2.76 12.85
CA SER A 131 10.49 -3.59 13.26
C SER A 131 10.61 -3.62 14.77
N GLY A 132 10.55 -4.84 15.34
CA GLY A 132 10.42 -5.00 16.77
C GLY A 132 9.10 -4.39 17.25
N THR A 133 9.16 -3.50 18.24
CA THR A 133 8.01 -2.71 18.70
C THR A 133 7.86 -1.38 17.98
N THR A 134 8.88 -0.95 17.23
CA THR A 134 8.87 0.37 16.61
C THR A 134 8.11 0.33 15.30
N VAL A 135 7.20 1.27 15.13
CA VAL A 135 6.40 1.42 13.91
C VAL A 135 6.61 2.81 13.35
N HIS A 136 6.83 2.86 12.04
CA HIS A 136 7.02 4.09 11.29
C HIS A 136 5.94 4.22 10.23
N ARG A 137 5.66 5.46 9.85
CA ARG A 137 4.88 5.77 8.65
C ARG A 137 5.66 6.70 7.74
N TRP A 138 5.58 6.43 6.44
CA TRP A 138 6.17 7.19 5.37
C TRP A 138 5.08 8.05 4.72
N SER A 139 5.24 9.37 4.77
CA SER A 139 4.36 10.29 4.05
C SER A 139 4.65 10.24 2.56
N LEU A 140 3.64 9.89 1.76
CA LEU A 140 3.76 9.85 0.31
C LEU A 140 3.88 11.25 -0.31
N ALA A 141 3.28 12.25 0.34
CA ALA A 141 3.29 13.63 -0.12
C ALA A 141 4.62 14.34 0.16
N THR A 142 5.19 14.15 1.35
CA THR A 142 6.41 14.85 1.77
C THR A 142 7.67 14.02 1.64
N GLN A 143 7.53 12.71 1.38
CA GLN A 143 8.65 11.77 1.31
C GLN A 143 9.50 11.80 2.59
N THR A 144 8.83 11.70 3.73
CA THR A 144 9.48 11.71 5.05
C THR A 144 8.95 10.61 5.95
N TRP A 145 9.85 10.04 6.74
CA TRP A 145 9.51 9.10 7.79
C TRP A 145 9.16 9.80 9.10
N GLU A 146 8.19 9.26 9.80
CA GLU A 146 7.93 9.58 11.20
C GLU A 146 7.70 8.31 12.01
N THR A 147 8.16 8.33 13.26
CA THR A 147 7.91 7.25 14.22
C THR A 147 6.58 7.51 14.91
N ILE A 148 5.69 6.51 14.92
CA ILE A 148 4.46 6.56 15.71
C ILE A 148 4.69 5.89 17.07
N ALA A 149 3.67 5.85 17.93
CA ALA A 149 3.80 5.20 19.24
C ALA A 149 4.24 3.73 19.07
N ASP A 150 5.09 3.25 19.98
CA ASP A 150 5.54 1.87 19.96
C ASP A 150 4.38 0.90 20.15
N ALA A 151 4.42 -0.20 19.40
CA ALA A 151 3.49 -1.30 19.52
C ALA A 151 3.60 -1.98 20.89
N PRO A 152 2.46 -2.43 21.47
CA PRO A 152 2.45 -3.11 22.77
C PRO A 152 3.16 -4.46 22.73
N ASN A 153 3.24 -5.08 21.54
CA ASN A 153 3.92 -6.35 21.30
C ASN A 153 4.80 -6.22 20.06
N SER A 154 5.89 -6.98 20.05
CA SER A 154 6.83 -6.99 18.92
C SER A 154 6.20 -7.61 17.68
N PHE A 155 6.39 -6.95 16.53
CA PHE A 155 6.13 -7.50 15.20
C PHE A 155 7.21 -8.53 14.80
N GLY A 156 8.40 -8.46 15.41
CA GLY A 156 9.59 -9.15 14.93
C GLY A 156 10.47 -8.22 14.10
N SER A 157 11.71 -8.62 13.83
CA SER A 157 12.71 -7.72 13.20
C SER A 157 12.41 -7.40 11.74
N PHE A 158 11.66 -8.29 11.07
CA PHE A 158 11.44 -8.26 9.62
C PHE A 158 9.98 -8.53 9.23
N ALA A 159 9.06 -8.44 10.20
CA ALA A 159 7.66 -8.62 9.90
C ALA A 159 7.09 -7.32 9.34
N ALA A 160 6.38 -7.44 8.23
CA ALA A 160 5.63 -6.34 7.67
C ALA A 160 4.21 -6.31 8.27
N PRO A 161 3.71 -5.14 8.69
CA PRO A 161 2.33 -4.99 9.09
C PRO A 161 1.42 -4.95 7.85
N THR A 162 0.10 -4.90 8.06
CA THR A 162 -0.85 -4.73 6.96
C THR A 162 -1.96 -3.75 7.30
N LEU A 163 -2.55 -3.12 6.28
CA LEU A 163 -3.66 -2.18 6.43
C LEU A 163 -4.99 -2.91 6.27
N SER A 164 -5.93 -2.65 7.17
CA SER A 164 -7.34 -3.08 7.04
C SER A 164 -8.24 -2.16 7.85
N GLY A 165 -9.34 -1.70 7.25
CA GLY A 165 -10.38 -0.94 7.95
C GLY A 165 -9.87 0.31 8.68
N GLY A 166 -8.96 1.07 8.06
CA GLY A 166 -8.38 2.28 8.66
C GLY A 166 -7.43 2.03 9.83
N ALA A 167 -6.94 0.81 9.99
CA ALA A 167 -6.00 0.42 11.03
C ALA A 167 -4.85 -0.41 10.48
N ILE A 168 -3.71 -0.35 11.18
CA ILE A 168 -2.56 -1.20 10.91
C ILE A 168 -2.58 -2.40 11.85
N TRP A 169 -2.39 -3.58 11.27
CA TRP A 169 -2.55 -4.86 11.94
C TRP A 169 -1.27 -5.69 11.89
N GLY A 170 -1.10 -6.52 12.91
CA GLY A 170 -0.09 -7.58 12.93
C GLY A 170 -0.55 -8.78 13.74
N ILE A 171 -0.41 -9.97 13.16
CA ILE A 171 -0.58 -11.26 13.83
C ILE A 171 0.81 -11.77 14.20
N THR A 172 1.16 -11.68 15.47
CA THR A 172 2.39 -12.26 16.01
C THR A 172 2.10 -13.21 17.15
N MET A 173 3.07 -14.01 17.57
CA MET A 173 2.92 -14.80 18.79
C MET A 173 3.21 -13.92 20.02
N PRO A 174 2.31 -13.82 21.02
CA PRO A 174 1.03 -14.50 21.16
C PRO A 174 -0.20 -13.62 20.84
N SER A 175 -0.07 -12.53 20.07
CA SER A 175 -1.08 -11.46 20.00
C SER A 175 -1.47 -11.00 18.60
N VAL A 176 -2.68 -10.44 18.48
CA VAL A 176 -3.00 -9.49 17.42
C VAL A 176 -2.79 -8.08 17.96
N SER A 177 -2.02 -7.27 17.23
CA SER A 177 -1.84 -5.83 17.49
C SER A 177 -2.62 -5.02 16.47
N ARG A 178 -3.29 -3.95 16.91
CA ARG A 178 -4.05 -3.02 16.07
C ARG A 178 -3.71 -1.58 16.40
N TRP A 179 -3.21 -0.82 15.43
CA TRP A 179 -3.05 0.62 15.51
C TRP A 179 -4.20 1.32 14.79
N ASP A 180 -4.99 2.07 15.56
CA ASP A 180 -6.02 2.95 15.02
C ASP A 180 -5.38 4.20 14.40
N ILE A 181 -5.49 4.37 13.08
CA ILE A 181 -4.84 5.50 12.39
C ILE A 181 -5.46 6.83 12.82
N ALA A 182 -6.80 6.91 12.85
CA ALA A 182 -7.53 8.13 13.19
C ALA A 182 -7.35 8.51 14.67
N GLY A 183 -7.50 7.55 15.58
CA GLY A 183 -7.33 7.76 17.02
C GLY A 183 -5.90 7.78 17.50
N SER A 184 -4.92 7.41 16.66
CA SER A 184 -3.49 7.32 17.00
C SER A 184 -3.24 6.51 18.28
N SER A 185 -3.82 5.31 18.35
CA SER A 185 -3.74 4.47 19.55
C SER A 185 -3.60 2.99 19.23
N TRP A 186 -2.88 2.27 20.10
CA TRP A 186 -2.76 0.82 20.03
C TRP A 186 -3.83 0.13 20.85
N THR A 187 -4.28 -1.01 20.32
CA THR A 187 -5.06 -2.01 21.04
C THR A 187 -4.48 -3.39 20.76
N THR A 188 -4.73 -4.33 21.67
CA THR A 188 -4.34 -5.74 21.52
C THR A 188 -5.60 -6.60 21.56
N PRO A 189 -6.33 -6.75 20.43
CA PRO A 189 -7.62 -7.45 20.42
C PRO A 189 -7.55 -8.88 20.95
N ARG A 190 -6.43 -9.57 20.73
CA ARG A 190 -6.22 -10.97 21.13
C ARG A 190 -4.84 -11.18 21.71
N THR A 191 -4.73 -12.08 22.69
CA THR A 191 -3.47 -12.48 23.36
C THR A 191 -3.27 -13.99 23.44
N ASP A 192 -4.11 -14.73 22.73
CA ASP A 192 -4.22 -16.20 22.69
C ASP A 192 -3.91 -16.74 21.27
N VAL A 193 -3.07 -16.01 20.53
CA VAL A 193 -2.83 -16.24 19.10
C VAL A 193 -1.56 -17.08 18.91
N MET A 194 -1.67 -18.20 18.21
CA MET A 194 -0.50 -18.92 17.69
C MET A 194 -0.04 -18.27 16.38
N GLY A 195 0.41 -17.02 16.48
CA GLY A 195 0.91 -16.23 15.35
C GLY A 195 2.36 -16.54 15.00
N SER A 196 2.98 -15.70 14.18
CA SER A 196 4.39 -15.84 13.83
C SER A 196 5.32 -15.52 15.01
N ASN A 197 6.36 -16.33 15.19
CA ASN A 197 7.49 -16.07 16.11
C ASN A 197 8.82 -15.93 15.36
N THR A 198 8.77 -15.77 14.03
CA THR A 198 9.92 -15.83 13.11
C THR A 198 9.87 -14.71 12.06
N SER A 199 9.19 -13.60 12.36
CA SER A 199 9.06 -12.42 11.49
C SER A 199 8.29 -12.65 10.18
N ALA A 200 7.21 -13.43 10.22
CA ALA A 200 6.32 -13.52 9.05
C ALA A 200 5.63 -12.18 8.77
N GLN A 201 5.48 -11.89 7.49
CA GLN A 201 4.71 -10.76 6.99
C GLN A 201 3.21 -10.99 7.20
N ASN A 202 2.47 -9.90 7.24
CA ASN A 202 1.02 -9.91 7.31
C ASN A 202 0.43 -9.40 5.99
N ALA A 203 -0.73 -9.95 5.63
CA ALA A 203 -1.51 -9.53 4.47
C ALA A 203 -2.97 -9.32 4.88
N THR A 204 -3.70 -8.54 4.09
CA THR A 204 -5.15 -8.34 4.25
C THR A 204 -5.82 -8.82 2.97
N ASP A 205 -6.87 -9.62 3.11
CA ASP A 205 -7.70 -9.99 1.96
C ASP A 205 -8.82 -8.97 1.69
N ARG A 206 -9.53 -9.11 0.55
CA ARG A 206 -10.66 -8.25 0.17
C ARG A 206 -11.77 -8.15 1.22
N ALA A 207 -11.89 -9.12 2.13
CA ALA A 207 -12.89 -9.10 3.20
C ALA A 207 -12.39 -8.37 4.46
N GLY A 208 -11.17 -7.82 4.43
CA GLY A 208 -10.54 -7.13 5.55
C GLY A 208 -9.96 -8.08 6.60
N ARG A 209 -9.86 -9.38 6.30
CA ARG A 209 -9.30 -10.37 7.24
C ARG A 209 -7.78 -10.37 7.13
N ILE A 210 -7.13 -10.50 8.27
CA ILE A 210 -5.69 -10.42 8.41
C ILE A 210 -5.10 -11.82 8.35
N TRP A 211 -4.05 -12.00 7.56
CA TRP A 211 -3.36 -13.26 7.34
C TRP A 211 -1.91 -13.18 7.77
N SER A 212 -1.39 -14.29 8.31
CA SER A 212 0.03 -14.49 8.60
C SER A 212 0.37 -15.99 8.53
N TYR A 213 1.61 -16.34 8.84
CA TYR A 213 2.08 -17.73 8.89
C TYR A 213 2.80 -18.01 10.21
N ASN A 214 2.44 -19.12 10.87
CA ASN A 214 2.99 -19.46 12.17
C ASN A 214 4.09 -20.53 12.12
N GLY A 215 4.80 -20.68 13.25
CA GLY A 215 5.85 -21.69 13.40
C GLY A 215 5.36 -23.15 13.44
N SER A 216 4.05 -23.39 13.31
CA SER A 216 3.43 -24.73 13.26
C SER A 216 3.02 -25.15 11.84
N ASN A 217 3.51 -24.46 10.81
CA ASN A 217 3.17 -24.71 9.40
C ASN A 217 1.69 -24.45 9.07
N GLN A 218 1.16 -23.33 9.57
CA GLN A 218 -0.23 -22.95 9.34
C GLN A 218 -0.31 -21.51 8.86
N LEU A 219 -1.18 -21.27 7.88
CA LEU A 219 -1.73 -19.94 7.68
C LEU A 219 -2.65 -19.63 8.86
N VAL A 220 -2.53 -18.41 9.38
CA VAL A 220 -3.35 -17.90 10.48
C VAL A 220 -4.20 -16.79 9.92
N ARG A 221 -5.51 -16.87 10.11
CA ARG A 221 -6.47 -15.82 9.72
C ARG A 221 -7.16 -15.25 10.94
N TYR A 222 -7.15 -13.93 11.05
CA TYR A 222 -7.95 -13.20 12.02
C TYR A 222 -8.98 -12.35 11.28
N ASP A 223 -10.24 -12.43 11.68
CA ASP A 223 -11.32 -11.59 11.16
C ASP A 223 -11.69 -10.53 12.21
N PRO A 224 -11.33 -9.24 11.98
CA PRO A 224 -11.65 -8.16 12.90
C PRO A 224 -13.15 -7.90 13.09
N SER A 225 -13.99 -8.28 12.12
CA SER A 225 -15.43 -7.98 12.15
C SER A 225 -16.21 -8.92 13.05
N THR A 226 -15.71 -10.15 13.19
CA THR A 226 -16.34 -11.22 13.97
C THR A 226 -15.51 -11.66 15.19
N ASP A 227 -14.29 -11.11 15.33
CA ASP A 227 -13.29 -11.51 16.33
C ASP A 227 -12.98 -13.02 16.30
N THR A 228 -12.95 -13.61 15.09
CA THR A 228 -12.66 -15.03 14.90
C THR A 228 -11.22 -15.27 14.46
N LEU A 229 -10.63 -16.35 14.96
CA LEU A 229 -9.27 -16.77 14.65
C LEU A 229 -9.28 -18.21 14.12
N GLU A 230 -8.65 -18.41 12.97
CA GLU A 230 -8.62 -19.69 12.26
C GLU A 230 -7.19 -20.07 11.88
N TYR A 231 -6.95 -21.37 11.80
CA TYR A 231 -5.65 -21.95 11.50
C TYR A 231 -5.78 -23.00 10.40
N PHE A 232 -5.00 -22.84 9.34
CA PHE A 232 -5.05 -23.70 8.16
C PHE A 232 -3.72 -24.44 8.01
N PRO A 233 -3.66 -25.73 8.40
CA PRO A 233 -2.47 -26.55 8.16
C PRO A 233 -2.16 -26.64 6.67
N THR A 234 -0.96 -26.23 6.27
CA THR A 234 -0.55 -26.25 4.87
C THR A 234 0.22 -27.51 4.51
N GLY A 235 0.86 -28.15 5.49
CA GLY A 235 1.72 -29.32 5.26
C GLY A 235 3.07 -28.99 4.64
N VAL A 236 3.40 -27.70 4.46
CA VAL A 236 4.69 -27.23 3.93
C VAL A 236 5.49 -26.48 4.99
N SER A 237 6.82 -26.59 4.93
CA SER A 237 7.71 -25.99 5.94
C SER A 237 8.23 -24.63 5.48
N ALA A 238 7.42 -23.59 5.62
CA ALA A 238 7.75 -22.22 5.27
C ALA A 238 7.91 -21.31 6.51
N THR A 239 8.42 -21.82 7.63
CA THR A 239 8.28 -21.18 8.95
C THR A 239 9.19 -19.99 9.24
N THR A 240 10.25 -19.76 8.46
CA THR A 240 11.22 -18.69 8.76
C THR A 240 10.94 -17.50 7.86
N GLN A 241 10.74 -16.32 8.45
CA GLN A 241 10.59 -15.06 7.69
C GLN A 241 9.58 -15.21 6.54
N THR A 242 8.45 -15.87 6.81
CA THR A 242 7.48 -16.19 5.77
C THR A 242 6.96 -14.90 5.14
N ARG A 243 7.12 -14.77 3.84
CA ARG A 243 6.46 -13.71 3.09
C ARG A 243 5.06 -14.16 2.76
N VAL A 244 4.09 -13.29 2.98
CA VAL A 244 2.67 -13.57 2.82
C VAL A 244 2.09 -12.35 2.11
N VAL A 245 1.52 -12.55 0.93
CA VAL A 245 0.83 -11.51 0.17
C VAL A 245 -0.54 -12.02 -0.24
N TYR A 246 -1.46 -11.11 -0.45
CA TYR A 246 -2.78 -11.39 -0.99
C TYR A 246 -2.84 -10.85 -2.42
N ASP A 247 -3.55 -11.56 -3.30
CA ASP A 247 -3.93 -11.01 -4.60
C ASP A 247 -5.43 -11.32 -4.87
N PRO A 248 -6.24 -10.31 -5.22
CA PRO A 248 -7.67 -10.45 -5.40
C PRO A 248 -8.07 -11.12 -6.72
N THR A 249 -7.21 -11.12 -7.76
CA THR A 249 -7.53 -11.70 -9.07
C THR A 249 -7.87 -13.20 -8.98
N THR A 250 -7.25 -13.89 -8.02
CA THR A 250 -7.51 -15.30 -7.71
C THR A 250 -8.05 -15.52 -6.29
N ASP A 251 -8.39 -14.45 -5.57
CA ASP A 251 -8.77 -14.42 -4.15
C ASP A 251 -7.91 -15.38 -3.29
N SER A 252 -6.58 -15.20 -3.37
CA SER A 252 -5.63 -16.17 -2.84
C SER A 252 -4.52 -15.53 -2.02
N ILE A 253 -4.00 -16.30 -1.06
CA ILE A 253 -2.79 -15.96 -0.31
C ILE A 253 -1.59 -16.65 -0.95
N PHE A 254 -0.59 -15.86 -1.35
CA PHE A 254 0.69 -16.36 -1.83
C PHE A 254 1.72 -16.27 -0.73
N PHE A 255 2.51 -17.32 -0.56
CA PHE A 255 3.51 -17.36 0.50
C PHE A 255 4.73 -18.20 0.17
N GLY A 256 5.84 -17.87 0.82
CA GLY A 256 7.11 -18.57 0.70
C GLY A 256 7.96 -18.35 1.95
N GLY A 257 8.79 -19.34 2.30
CA GLY A 257 9.72 -19.22 3.42
C GLY A 257 11.04 -18.61 2.98
N ALA A 258 11.70 -17.88 3.87
CA ALA A 258 13.08 -17.48 3.63
C ALA A 258 13.97 -18.71 3.38
N PHE A 259 15.03 -18.50 2.61
CA PHE A 259 15.98 -19.55 2.22
C PHE A 259 15.37 -20.73 1.45
N SER A 260 14.22 -20.52 0.83
CA SER A 260 13.54 -21.49 -0.02
C SER A 260 13.26 -20.93 -1.41
N THR A 261 12.94 -21.81 -2.35
CA THR A 261 12.56 -21.50 -3.74
C THR A 261 11.12 -21.87 -4.13
N PRO A 262 10.32 -22.64 -3.35
CA PRO A 262 8.91 -22.81 -3.68
C PRO A 262 8.08 -21.55 -3.39
N LEU A 263 7.21 -21.19 -4.33
CA LEU A 263 6.08 -20.30 -4.12
C LEU A 263 4.84 -21.17 -3.91
N TYR A 264 4.04 -20.83 -2.90
CA TYR A 264 2.79 -21.52 -2.59
C TYR A 264 1.61 -20.59 -2.76
N ARG A 265 0.47 -21.13 -3.17
CA ARG A 265 -0.80 -20.40 -3.22
C ARG A 265 -1.86 -21.13 -2.41
N TRP A 266 -2.54 -20.41 -1.53
CA TRP A 266 -3.69 -20.88 -0.79
C TRP A 266 -4.95 -20.22 -1.33
N ASP A 267 -5.84 -21.03 -1.91
CA ASP A 267 -7.15 -20.57 -2.35
C ASP A 267 -8.06 -20.40 -1.12
N ILE A 268 -8.57 -19.17 -0.93
CA ILE A 268 -9.34 -18.81 0.26
C ILE A 268 -10.71 -19.49 0.24
N ALA A 269 -11.34 -19.61 -0.93
CA ALA A 269 -12.70 -20.11 -1.08
C ALA A 269 -12.76 -21.63 -0.86
N THR A 270 -11.81 -22.37 -1.43
CA THR A 270 -11.76 -23.84 -1.33
C THR A 270 -10.93 -24.33 -0.15
N SER A 271 -10.13 -23.46 0.47
CA SER A 271 -9.17 -23.83 1.52
C SER A 271 -8.20 -24.91 1.06
N THR A 272 -7.65 -24.76 -0.15
CA THR A 272 -6.71 -25.70 -0.75
C THR A 272 -5.37 -25.06 -1.05
N LEU A 273 -4.31 -25.84 -0.85
CA LEU A 273 -2.94 -25.46 -1.20
C LEU A 273 -2.60 -25.91 -2.63
N ASP A 274 -2.09 -24.98 -3.43
CA ASP A 274 -1.30 -25.25 -4.62
C ASP A 274 0.19 -25.10 -4.29
N SER A 275 0.96 -26.15 -4.58
CA SER A 275 2.41 -26.24 -4.38
C SER A 275 3.15 -26.56 -5.68
N SER A 276 2.48 -26.37 -6.82
CA SER A 276 2.99 -26.70 -8.15
C SER A 276 3.37 -25.48 -9.00
N LEU A 277 3.23 -24.27 -8.45
CA LEU A 277 3.60 -23.01 -9.10
C LEU A 277 5.07 -22.96 -9.52
N ALA A 278 5.36 -22.13 -10.51
CA ALA A 278 6.71 -21.84 -10.94
C ALA A 278 7.57 -21.35 -9.76
N ALA A 279 8.64 -22.11 -9.51
CA ALA A 279 9.57 -21.80 -8.43
C ALA A 279 10.27 -20.46 -8.66
N LEU A 280 10.69 -19.85 -7.56
CA LEU A 280 11.44 -18.60 -7.58
C LEU A 280 12.74 -18.75 -8.41
N PRO A 281 13.06 -17.79 -9.30
CA PRO A 281 14.22 -17.85 -10.20
C PRO A 281 15.57 -17.98 -9.49
N GLU A 282 15.65 -17.53 -8.25
CA GLU A 282 16.87 -17.56 -7.45
C GLU A 282 16.62 -18.22 -6.09
N THR A 283 17.68 -18.79 -5.54
CA THR A 283 17.68 -19.34 -4.20
C THR A 283 17.56 -18.23 -3.16
N ASN A 284 16.74 -18.46 -2.14
CA ASN A 284 16.39 -17.53 -1.07
C ASN A 284 15.41 -16.45 -1.52
N LEU A 285 14.12 -16.65 -1.22
CA LEU A 285 13.20 -15.53 -1.08
C LEU A 285 13.74 -14.58 0.00
N SER A 286 14.09 -13.35 -0.39
CA SER A 286 14.47 -12.30 0.56
C SER A 286 13.23 -11.78 1.32
N ASP A 287 13.38 -10.73 2.13
CA ASP A 287 12.24 -10.17 2.86
C ASP A 287 11.31 -9.27 2.01
N ALA A 288 11.57 -9.15 0.72
CA ALA A 288 10.76 -8.38 -0.22
C ALA A 288 9.86 -9.31 -1.03
N MET A 289 8.58 -9.35 -0.66
CA MET A 289 7.51 -9.86 -1.50
C MET A 289 6.26 -8.99 -1.31
N CYS A 290 5.73 -8.48 -2.39
CA CYS A 290 4.55 -7.62 -2.40
C CYS A 290 3.71 -7.89 -3.65
N SER A 291 2.40 -7.76 -3.53
CA SER A 291 1.48 -7.83 -4.67
C SER A 291 1.00 -6.44 -5.04
N ASP A 292 0.76 -6.22 -6.33
CA ASP A 292 0.06 -5.04 -6.84
C ASP A 292 -1.46 -5.11 -6.69
N HIS A 293 -2.00 -6.27 -6.33
CA HIS A 293 -3.42 -6.60 -6.35
C HIS A 293 -4.05 -6.59 -7.75
N SER A 294 -3.25 -6.71 -8.80
CA SER A 294 -3.70 -6.78 -10.21
C SER A 294 -3.16 -8.00 -10.95
N GLY A 295 -2.78 -9.06 -10.23
CA GLY A 295 -2.32 -10.29 -10.86
C GLY A 295 -0.80 -10.45 -10.86
N HIS A 296 -0.06 -9.54 -10.21
CA HIS A 296 1.40 -9.60 -10.17
C HIS A 296 1.95 -9.60 -8.74
N ILE A 297 3.03 -10.35 -8.58
CA ILE A 297 3.79 -10.39 -7.32
C ILE A 297 5.23 -10.01 -7.63
N TYR A 298 5.75 -9.04 -6.89
CA TYR A 298 7.12 -8.59 -6.98
C TYR A 298 7.95 -9.21 -5.88
N ALA A 299 9.16 -9.63 -6.22
CA ALA A 299 10.11 -10.14 -5.24
C ALA A 299 11.54 -9.74 -5.60
N ALA A 300 12.33 -9.36 -4.59
CA ALA A 300 13.78 -9.39 -4.69
C ALA A 300 14.28 -10.69 -4.08
N LEU A 301 15.16 -11.37 -4.81
CA LEU A 301 15.58 -12.73 -4.48
C LEU A 301 17.08 -12.77 -4.22
N GLY A 302 17.53 -13.88 -3.65
CA GLY A 302 18.90 -13.98 -3.21
C GLY A 302 19.15 -13.28 -1.88
N CYS A 303 20.43 -13.23 -1.54
CA CYS A 303 20.93 -12.74 -0.27
C CYS A 303 22.10 -11.79 -0.55
N GLY A 304 21.80 -10.79 -1.36
CA GLY A 304 22.75 -9.94 -2.07
C GLY A 304 22.45 -9.93 -3.58
N GLY A 305 22.69 -8.80 -4.23
CA GLY A 305 22.40 -8.60 -5.66
C GLY A 305 21.46 -7.43 -5.91
N SER A 306 21.09 -7.26 -7.18
CA SER A 306 20.23 -6.16 -7.66
C SER A 306 19.00 -6.66 -8.42
N THR A 307 18.80 -7.97 -8.53
CA THR A 307 17.75 -8.55 -9.37
C THR A 307 16.40 -8.42 -8.70
N VAL A 308 15.41 -7.97 -9.47
CA VAL A 308 14.02 -7.88 -9.04
C VAL A 308 13.17 -8.62 -10.06
N TRP A 309 12.19 -9.37 -9.55
CA TRP A 309 11.38 -10.28 -10.34
C TRP A 309 9.91 -9.94 -10.18
N GLN A 310 9.17 -10.02 -11.27
CA GLN A 310 7.72 -10.04 -11.30
C GLN A 310 7.26 -11.46 -11.60
N TYR A 311 6.29 -11.93 -10.84
CA TYR A 311 5.54 -13.15 -11.10
C TYR A 311 4.18 -12.77 -11.65
N ASP A 312 3.83 -13.33 -12.80
CA ASP A 312 2.51 -13.24 -13.40
C ASP A 312 1.67 -14.44 -12.95
N ILE A 313 0.57 -14.15 -12.26
CA ILE A 313 -0.30 -15.16 -11.66
C ILE A 313 -1.05 -15.97 -12.73
N GLU A 314 -1.47 -15.35 -13.83
CA GLU A 314 -2.20 -16.03 -14.91
C GLU A 314 -1.25 -16.93 -15.73
N ALA A 315 -0.07 -16.42 -16.04
CA ALA A 315 0.93 -17.13 -16.82
C ALA A 315 1.72 -18.17 -16.02
N ASP A 316 1.66 -18.14 -14.68
CA ASP A 316 2.47 -18.96 -13.77
C ASP A 316 3.97 -18.89 -14.16
N SER A 317 4.48 -17.65 -14.26
CA SER A 317 5.84 -17.43 -14.75
C SER A 317 6.49 -16.20 -14.16
N TRP A 318 7.82 -16.24 -14.05
CA TRP A 318 8.63 -15.15 -13.56
C TRP A 318 9.33 -14.42 -14.71
N SER A 319 9.30 -13.09 -14.69
CA SER A 319 10.06 -12.20 -15.54
C SER A 319 10.90 -11.26 -14.70
N GLN A 320 12.09 -10.92 -15.16
CA GLN A 320 12.94 -9.95 -14.49
C GLN A 320 12.49 -8.53 -14.88
N ILE A 321 12.38 -7.64 -13.90
CA ILE A 321 12.13 -6.21 -14.09
C ILE A 321 13.45 -5.44 -13.92
N PRO A 322 13.53 -4.12 -14.20
CA PRO A 322 14.77 -3.36 -14.08
C PRO A 322 15.51 -3.60 -12.77
N ASP A 323 16.82 -3.84 -12.87
CA ASP A 323 17.66 -4.08 -11.71
C ASP A 323 17.59 -2.92 -10.73
N TYR A 324 17.46 -3.28 -9.45
CA TYR A 324 17.49 -2.35 -8.35
C TYR A 324 18.85 -1.63 -8.28
N PRO A 325 18.94 -0.33 -7.96
CA PRO A 325 20.16 0.46 -8.21
C PRO A 325 21.36 0.10 -7.34
N THR A 326 21.11 -0.58 -6.22
CA THR A 326 22.12 -0.97 -5.23
C THR A 326 21.99 -2.45 -4.89
N ASP A 327 22.88 -2.94 -4.02
CA ASP A 327 22.72 -4.27 -3.46
C ASP A 327 21.58 -4.24 -2.42
N HIS A 328 20.46 -4.91 -2.73
CA HIS A 328 19.30 -4.96 -1.83
C HIS A 328 19.52 -5.88 -0.61
N GLY A 329 20.56 -6.73 -0.64
CA GLY A 329 20.96 -7.60 0.47
C GLY A 329 19.94 -8.68 0.85
N CYS A 330 20.23 -9.36 1.97
CA CYS A 330 19.26 -10.22 2.67
C CYS A 330 18.39 -9.32 3.56
N ASN A 331 17.07 -9.39 3.48
CA ASN A 331 16.13 -8.62 4.30
C ASN A 331 15.77 -7.19 3.79
N THR A 332 15.67 -7.03 2.47
CA THR A 332 14.96 -5.91 1.82
C THR A 332 13.45 -6.01 2.08
N SER A 333 12.66 -4.98 1.79
CA SER A 333 11.19 -5.09 1.80
C SER A 333 10.60 -4.28 0.66
N CYS A 334 9.38 -4.61 0.26
CA CYS A 334 8.70 -3.90 -0.81
C CYS A 334 7.24 -3.60 -0.48
N SER A 335 6.73 -2.57 -1.14
CA SER A 335 5.33 -2.14 -1.08
C SER A 335 4.91 -1.70 -2.47
N VAL A 336 3.72 -2.08 -2.91
CA VAL A 336 3.10 -1.50 -4.11
C VAL A 336 2.05 -0.48 -3.69
N HIS A 337 2.05 0.68 -4.33
CA HIS A 337 0.96 1.64 -4.24
C HIS A 337 0.08 1.51 -5.47
N GLU A 338 -1.25 1.56 -5.29
CA GLU A 338 -2.25 1.53 -6.38
C GLU A 338 -2.13 2.72 -7.38
N ASP A 339 -1.19 3.64 -7.16
CA ASP A 339 -0.84 4.73 -8.08
C ASP A 339 0.25 4.30 -9.07
N GLY A 340 0.63 3.01 -9.07
CA GLY A 340 1.61 2.45 -10.00
C GLY A 340 3.05 2.57 -9.59
N TRP A 341 3.31 2.56 -8.29
CA TRP A 341 4.68 2.65 -7.77
C TRP A 341 5.01 1.41 -6.95
N LEU A 342 6.04 0.69 -7.39
CA LEU A 342 6.73 -0.29 -6.58
C LEU A 342 7.79 0.42 -5.74
N TYR A 343 7.64 0.41 -4.43
CA TYR A 343 8.63 0.89 -3.47
C TYR A 343 9.46 -0.28 -2.97
N MET A 344 10.76 -0.09 -2.87
CA MET A 344 11.67 -1.06 -2.28
C MET A 344 12.66 -0.38 -1.35
N THR A 345 12.93 -1.03 -0.22
CA THR A 345 13.92 -0.58 0.75
C THR A 345 15.06 -1.58 0.81
N ASP A 346 16.27 -1.07 0.96
CA ASP A 346 17.41 -1.88 1.34
C ASP A 346 17.37 -2.29 2.82
N LEU A 347 18.45 -2.94 3.28
CA LEU A 347 18.74 -3.17 4.70
C LEU A 347 18.46 -1.90 5.52
N GLY A 348 17.86 -2.00 6.71
CA GLY A 348 17.51 -0.81 7.51
C GLY A 348 18.64 0.24 7.65
N GLY A 349 18.31 1.51 7.44
CA GLY A 349 19.25 2.64 7.37
C GLY A 349 19.79 2.96 5.97
N GLN A 350 19.23 2.35 4.92
CA GLN A 350 19.67 2.48 3.53
C GLN A 350 18.61 3.17 2.66
N PRO A 351 18.98 3.56 1.42
CA PRO A 351 18.06 4.22 0.51
C PRO A 351 16.79 3.41 0.25
N MET A 352 15.70 4.13 0.05
CA MET A 352 14.45 3.62 -0.47
C MET A 352 14.31 4.15 -1.89
N TYR A 353 14.00 3.26 -2.83
CA TYR A 353 13.73 3.63 -4.21
C TYR A 353 12.29 3.27 -4.58
N ARG A 354 11.81 3.86 -5.67
CA ARG A 354 10.58 3.47 -6.32
C ARG A 354 10.75 3.28 -7.83
N LEU A 355 9.95 2.41 -8.40
CA LEU A 355 9.87 2.13 -9.83
C LEU A 355 8.42 2.39 -10.31
N PRO A 356 8.20 3.15 -11.40
CA PRO A 356 6.89 3.21 -12.04
C PRO A 356 6.54 1.85 -12.65
N LEU A 357 5.29 1.42 -12.53
CA LEU A 357 4.82 0.17 -13.11
C LEU A 357 4.08 0.36 -14.44
N PHE A 358 3.34 1.47 -14.59
CA PHE A 358 2.59 1.87 -15.79
C PHE A 358 2.65 3.39 -16.03
#